data_AF-A0AA39PHW3-F1
#
_entry.id   AF-A0AA39PHW3-F1
#
_cell.length_a   1.000
_cell.length_b   1.000
_cell.length_c   1.000
_cell.angle_alpha   90.00
_cell.angle_beta   90.00
_cell.angle_gamma   90.00
#
_symmetry.space_group_name_H-M   'P 1'
#
loop_
_entity.id
_entity.type
_entity.pdbx_description
1 polymer ?
#
loop_
_entity_poly.entity_id
_entity_poly.type
_entity_poly.pdbx_seq_one_letter_code
_entity_poly.pdbx_strand_id
1 'polypeptide(L)'
;MLAQENCHLGCRAIESPHHIFVECPVFQNFRVEASKEILSVMERALQTGKKEIQDFPVLRAATESFLSDCNTTWPLTDTQFYLGHIPPLDRCLPQPLFNSRIMRNHVLRNVHSAWHLIAVRLTGCIYGDLL
;
A
#
# COMPACT_ATOMS: atom_id res chain seq x y z
N MET A 1 27.09 -6.83 -25.73
CA MET A 1 27.25 -5.51 -25.11
C MET A 1 25.94 -5.24 -24.36
N LEU A 2 25.84 -5.71 -23.11
CA LEU A 2 24.65 -5.53 -22.26
C LEU A 2 24.61 -4.07 -21.85
N ALA A 3 23.82 -3.28 -22.57
CA ALA A 3 23.60 -1.87 -22.25
C ALA A 3 22.93 -1.80 -20.88
N GLN A 4 23.68 -1.29 -19.89
CA GLN A 4 23.21 -0.78 -18.59
C GLN A 4 22.22 -1.68 -17.82
N GLU A 5 22.73 -2.68 -17.10
CA GLU A 5 22.03 -3.35 -15.98
C GLU A 5 21.83 -2.45 -14.75
N ASN A 6 21.82 -1.13 -14.95
CA ASN A 6 21.77 -0.15 -13.89
C ASN A 6 20.66 0.86 -14.15
N CYS A 7 19.81 1.05 -13.15
CA CYS A 7 18.90 2.18 -13.04
C CYS A 7 19.68 3.50 -13.16
N HIS A 8 19.11 4.52 -13.78
CA HIS A 8 19.76 5.82 -13.93
C HIS A 8 20.10 6.48 -12.59
N LEU A 9 19.44 6.07 -11.51
CA LEU A 9 19.70 6.49 -10.13
C LEU A 9 20.89 5.75 -9.47
N GLY A 10 21.64 4.93 -10.23
CA GLY A 10 22.85 4.25 -9.77
C GLY A 10 22.61 2.91 -9.06
N CYS A 11 21.39 2.36 -9.13
CA CYS A 11 21.09 1.04 -8.59
C CYS A 11 21.56 -0.04 -9.56
N ARG A 12 22.08 -1.16 -9.03
CA ARG A 12 22.45 -2.35 -9.83
C ARG A 12 21.23 -3.23 -10.10
N ALA A 13 20.27 -2.67 -10.81
CA ALA A 13 19.02 -3.32 -11.18
C ALA A 13 18.52 -2.78 -12.53
N ILE A 14 17.72 -3.59 -13.23
CA ILE A 14 17.04 -3.13 -14.44
C ILE A 14 16.01 -2.06 -14.05
N GLU A 15 16.09 -0.92 -14.71
CA GLU A 15 15.09 0.11 -14.56
C GLU A 15 13.74 -0.38 -15.06
N SER A 16 12.79 -0.47 -14.14
CA SER A 16 11.41 -0.83 -14.40
C SER A 16 10.51 -0.06 -13.45
N PRO A 17 9.22 0.12 -13.76
CA PRO A 17 8.28 0.70 -12.81
C PRO A 17 8.35 -0.02 -11.45
N HIS A 18 8.40 -1.35 -11.47
CA HIS A 18 8.54 -2.15 -10.26
C HIS A 18 9.76 -1.76 -9.44
N HIS A 19 10.93 -1.73 -10.08
CA HIS A 19 12.16 -1.31 -9.41
C HIS A 19 12.02 0.10 -8.82
N ILE A 20 11.58 1.08 -9.62
CA ILE A 20 11.46 2.48 -9.19
C ILE A 20 10.50 2.65 -8.00
N PHE A 21 9.29 2.08 -8.10
CA PHE A 21 8.24 2.30 -7.11
C PHE A 21 8.39 1.43 -5.87
N VAL A 22 8.86 0.18 -6.02
CA VAL A 22 8.82 -0.83 -4.96
C VAL A 22 10.19 -1.07 -4.33
N GLU A 23 11.25 -1.10 -5.12
CA GLU A 23 12.57 -1.59 -4.66
C GLU A 23 13.64 -0.50 -4.50
N CYS A 24 13.57 0.57 -5.29
CA CYS A 24 14.67 1.49 -5.49
C CYS A 24 15.01 2.20 -4.17
N PRO A 25 16.24 2.06 -3.65
CA PRO A 25 16.61 2.58 -2.33
C PRO A 25 16.53 4.11 -2.24
N VAL A 26 16.67 4.82 -3.36
CA VAL A 26 16.54 6.30 -3.42
C VAL A 26 15.18 6.74 -2.90
N PHE A 27 14.12 6.01 -3.25
CA PHE A 27 12.75 6.33 -2.85
C PHE A 27 12.27 5.62 -1.58
N GLN A 28 13.18 4.96 -0.85
CA GLN A 28 12.82 4.22 0.36
C GLN A 28 12.16 5.11 1.41
N ASN A 29 12.64 6.34 1.58
CA ASN A 29 12.07 7.27 2.54
C ASN A 29 10.62 7.64 2.20
N PHE A 30 10.30 7.84 0.92
CA PHE A 30 8.91 8.10 0.51
C PHE A 30 8.01 6.91 0.83
N ARG A 31 8.46 5.68 0.58
CA ARG A 31 7.70 4.46 0.96
C ARG A 31 7.52 4.34 2.48
N VAL A 32 8.54 4.64 3.27
CA VAL A 32 8.47 4.59 4.74
C VAL A 32 7.46 5.59 5.28
N GLU A 33 7.47 6.84 4.80
CA GLU A 33 6.51 7.85 5.22
C GLU A 33 5.09 7.51 4.78
N ALA A 34 4.91 7.06 3.52
CA ALA A 34 3.62 6.59 3.05
C ALA A 34 3.10 5.40 3.89
N SER A 35 3.96 4.45 4.27
CA SER A 35 3.59 3.31 5.12
C SER A 35 3.07 3.76 6.49
N LYS A 36 3.70 4.77 7.10
CA LYS A 36 3.23 5.38 8.35
C LYS A 36 1.87 6.06 8.16
N GLU A 37 1.68 6.78 7.05
CA GLU A 37 0.40 7.41 6.74
C GLU A 37 -0.72 6.38 6.57
N ILE A 38 -0.46 5.27 5.85
CA ILE A 38 -1.42 4.19 5.65
C ILE A 38 -1.85 3.63 7.01
N LEU A 39 -0.88 3.23 7.85
CA LEU A 39 -1.18 2.70 9.19
C LEU A 39 -2.03 3.68 10.02
N SER A 40 -1.65 4.95 10.02
CA SER A 40 -2.35 6.00 10.75
C SER A 40 -3.80 6.21 10.25
N VAL A 41 -4.04 6.15 8.93
CA VAL A 41 -5.40 6.23 8.39
C VAL A 41 -6.20 4.97 8.72
N MET A 42 -5.56 3.80 8.73
CA MET A 42 -6.22 2.54 9.10
C MET A 42 -6.75 2.57 10.52
N GLU A 43 -5.93 3.00 11.47
CA GLU A 43 -6.34 3.17 12.87
C GLU A 43 -7.52 4.14 12.99
N ARG A 44 -7.45 5.31 12.33
CA ARG A 44 -8.57 6.27 12.31
C ARG A 44 -9.84 5.71 11.70
N ALA A 45 -9.73 4.94 10.60
CA ALA A 45 -10.90 4.34 9.96
C ALA A 45 -11.57 3.32 10.89
N LEU A 46 -10.80 2.50 11.59
CA LEU A 46 -11.31 1.51 12.55
C LEU A 46 -11.94 2.16 13.79
N GLN A 47 -11.41 3.29 14.25
CA GLN A 47 -11.98 4.06 15.36
C GLN A 47 -13.44 4.50 15.08
N THR A 48 -13.81 4.76 13.82
CA THR A 48 -15.22 5.05 13.46
C THR A 48 -16.18 3.90 13.78
N GLY A 49 -15.67 2.66 13.77
CA GLY A 49 -16.39 1.45 14.18
C GLY A 49 -16.17 1.04 15.64
N LYS A 50 -15.47 1.86 16.44
CA LYS A 50 -14.99 1.53 17.79
C LYS A 50 -14.19 0.22 17.81
N LYS A 51 -13.24 0.11 16.87
CA LYS A 51 -12.39 -1.05 16.66
C LYS A 51 -10.92 -0.68 16.73
N GLU A 52 -10.10 -1.65 17.11
CA GLU A 52 -8.64 -1.52 17.16
C GLU A 52 -8.01 -2.35 16.04
N ILE A 53 -6.88 -1.90 15.49
CA ILE A 53 -6.18 -2.63 14.42
C ILE A 53 -5.70 -4.02 14.86
N GLN A 54 -5.52 -4.19 16.16
CA GLN A 54 -5.13 -5.44 16.82
C GLN A 54 -6.18 -6.56 16.61
N ASP A 55 -7.45 -6.19 16.43
CA ASP A 55 -8.55 -7.11 16.16
C ASP A 55 -8.53 -7.65 14.71
N PHE A 56 -7.69 -7.06 13.85
CA PHE A 56 -7.64 -7.35 12.42
C PHE A 56 -6.22 -7.70 11.96
N PRO A 57 -5.66 -8.86 12.37
CA PRO A 57 -4.29 -9.24 12.04
C PRO A 57 -4.03 -9.33 10.52
N VAL A 58 -5.02 -9.78 9.74
CA VAL A 58 -4.91 -9.84 8.27
C VAL A 58 -4.85 -8.44 7.66
N LEU A 59 -5.66 -7.51 8.17
CA LEU A 59 -5.64 -6.12 7.71
C LEU A 59 -4.34 -5.43 8.08
N ARG A 60 -3.83 -5.69 9.29
CA ARG A 60 -2.55 -5.17 9.76
C ARG A 60 -1.41 -5.67 8.88
N ALA A 61 -1.33 -6.98 8.64
CA ALA A 61 -0.34 -7.55 7.74
C ALA A 61 -0.47 -6.94 6.34
N ALA A 62 -1.70 -6.84 5.81
CA ALA A 62 -1.93 -6.26 4.50
C ALA A 62 -1.49 -4.79 4.39
N THR A 63 -1.68 -4.02 5.46
CA THR A 63 -1.26 -2.62 5.62
C THR A 63 0.25 -2.50 5.61
N GLU A 64 0.92 -3.30 6.44
CA GLU A 64 2.38 -3.30 6.59
C GLU A 64 3.09 -3.69 5.28
N SER A 65 2.46 -4.53 4.46
CA SER A 65 3.03 -4.98 3.18
C SER A 65 2.38 -4.39 1.93
N PHE A 66 1.60 -3.31 2.03
CA PHE A 66 0.90 -2.75 0.86
C PHE A 66 1.85 -2.20 -0.21
N LEU A 67 2.98 -1.64 0.21
CA LEU A 67 3.98 -1.02 -0.67
C LEU A 67 5.16 -1.97 -1.00
N SER A 68 5.02 -3.26 -0.74
CA SER A 68 6.08 -4.25 -0.89
C SER A 68 5.53 -5.58 -1.42
N ASP A 69 6.34 -6.30 -2.17
CA ASP A 69 5.95 -7.62 -2.67
C ASP A 69 5.65 -8.59 -1.53
N CYS A 70 4.45 -9.16 -1.59
CA CYS A 70 3.87 -9.89 -0.50
C CYS A 70 2.70 -10.76 -0.98
N ASN A 71 2.70 -12.02 -0.56
CA ASN A 71 1.63 -12.99 -0.84
C ASN A 71 0.34 -12.75 -0.03
N THR A 72 0.39 -11.91 0.98
CA THR A 72 -0.73 -11.61 1.88
C THR A 72 -1.57 -10.47 1.33
N THR A 73 -0.93 -9.43 0.79
CA THR A 73 -1.62 -8.27 0.24
C THR A 73 -1.97 -8.45 -1.23
N TRP A 74 -0.99 -8.83 -2.06
CA TRP A 74 -1.12 -8.84 -3.51
C TRP A 74 -1.33 -10.27 -4.03
N PRO A 75 -2.45 -10.59 -4.70
CA PRO A 75 -2.75 -11.95 -5.15
C PRO A 75 -1.70 -12.57 -6.08
N LEU A 76 -1.00 -11.73 -6.85
CA LEU A 76 0.06 -12.16 -7.78
C LEU A 76 1.46 -11.96 -7.19
N THR A 77 1.57 -11.70 -5.88
CA THR A 77 2.81 -11.31 -5.17
C THR A 77 3.48 -10.03 -5.67
N ASP A 78 2.94 -9.44 -6.73
CA ASP A 78 3.45 -8.28 -7.44
C ASP A 78 2.70 -7.01 -7.01
N THR A 79 3.43 -6.07 -6.43
CA THR A 79 2.90 -4.80 -5.94
C THR A 79 2.65 -3.83 -7.09
N GLN A 80 1.41 -3.38 -7.24
CA GLN A 80 1.02 -2.53 -8.36
C GLN A 80 0.32 -1.23 -7.93
N PHE A 81 0.59 -0.74 -6.72
CA PHE A 81 -0.03 0.50 -6.21
C PHE A 81 0.19 1.69 -7.16
N TYR A 82 1.34 1.71 -7.86
CA TYR A 82 1.72 2.77 -8.80
C TYR A 82 0.87 2.81 -10.08
N LEU A 83 0.11 1.74 -10.35
CA LEU A 83 -0.91 1.70 -11.40
C LEU A 83 -2.31 2.13 -10.88
N GLY A 84 -2.39 2.58 -9.63
CA GLY A 84 -3.65 2.90 -8.96
C GLY A 84 -4.43 1.66 -8.50
N HIS A 85 -3.86 0.47 -8.62
CA HIS A 85 -4.48 -0.77 -8.14
C HIS A 85 -4.50 -0.81 -6.61
N ILE A 86 -5.55 -1.44 -6.06
CA ILE A 86 -5.69 -1.71 -4.63
C ILE A 86 -6.04 -3.18 -4.47
N PRO A 87 -5.36 -3.89 -3.55
CA PRO A 87 -5.64 -5.29 -3.27
C PRO A 87 -7.07 -5.47 -2.73
N PRO A 88 -7.70 -6.64 -2.94
CA PRO A 88 -9.04 -6.90 -2.40
C PRO A 88 -9.04 -6.89 -0.86
N LEU A 89 -9.73 -5.92 -0.25
CA LEU A 89 -9.74 -5.74 1.21
C LEU A 89 -10.92 -6.42 1.93
N ASP A 90 -11.85 -7.03 1.20
CA ASP A 90 -13.05 -7.62 1.79
C ASP A 90 -12.75 -8.69 2.84
N ARG A 91 -11.70 -9.48 2.61
CA ARG A 91 -11.25 -10.55 3.51
C ARG A 91 -10.55 -9.99 4.75
N CYS A 92 -10.03 -8.78 4.69
CA CYS A 92 -9.34 -8.12 5.79
C CYS A 92 -10.31 -7.56 6.84
N LEU A 93 -11.57 -7.30 6.45
CA LEU A 93 -12.62 -6.73 7.31
C LEU A 93 -13.83 -7.67 7.35
N PRO A 94 -13.77 -8.79 8.10
CA PRO A 94 -14.85 -9.79 8.09
C PRO A 94 -16.12 -9.27 8.82
N GLN A 95 -17.29 -9.50 8.21
CA GLN A 95 -18.59 -9.01 8.72
C GLN A 95 -18.91 -9.34 10.18
N PRO A 96 -18.61 -10.54 10.72
CA PRO A 96 -18.92 -10.88 12.11
C PRO A 96 -18.25 -9.97 13.16
N LEU A 97 -17.17 -9.27 12.79
CA LEU A 97 -16.52 -8.31 13.68
C LEU A 97 -17.26 -6.97 13.74
N PHE A 98 -18.28 -6.74 12.92
CA PHE A 98 -19.03 -5.48 12.86
C PHE A 98 -20.47 -5.65 13.30
N ASN A 99 -20.96 -4.68 14.07
CA ASN A 99 -22.35 -4.63 14.56
C ASN A 99 -23.38 -4.52 13.41
N SER A 100 -22.97 -4.00 12.25
CA SER A 100 -23.83 -3.91 11.07
C SER A 100 -23.03 -3.96 9.78
N ARG A 101 -23.69 -4.36 8.69
CA ARG A 101 -23.11 -4.33 7.34
C ARG A 101 -22.79 -2.92 6.86
N ILE A 102 -23.61 -1.95 7.27
CA ILE A 102 -23.41 -0.54 6.94
C ILE A 102 -22.11 -0.04 7.56
N MET A 103 -21.87 -0.34 8.83
CA MET A 103 -20.64 0.06 9.53
C MET A 103 -19.40 -0.57 8.87
N ARG A 104 -19.45 -1.88 8.59
CA ARG A 104 -18.37 -2.57 7.85
C ARG A 104 -18.08 -1.88 6.51
N ASN A 105 -19.11 -1.67 5.70
CA ASN A 105 -18.94 -1.10 4.36
C ASN A 105 -18.42 0.34 4.41
N HIS A 106 -18.81 1.11 5.42
CA HIS A 106 -18.30 2.46 5.62
C HIS A 106 -16.79 2.45 5.93
N VAL A 107 -16.35 1.58 6.85
CA VAL A 107 -14.92 1.40 7.17
C VAL A 107 -14.16 0.93 5.94
N LEU A 108 -14.65 -0.13 5.27
CA LEU A 108 -14.03 -0.69 4.06
C LEU A 108 -13.85 0.36 2.96
N ARG A 109 -14.89 1.17 2.70
CA ARG A 109 -14.83 2.25 1.71
C ARG A 109 -13.77 3.29 2.09
N ASN A 110 -13.75 3.75 3.34
CA ASN A 110 -12.81 4.78 3.78
C ASN A 110 -11.36 4.27 3.70
N VAL A 111 -11.14 3.01 4.09
CA VAL A 111 -9.85 2.33 3.97
C VAL A 111 -9.41 2.27 2.50
N HIS A 112 -10.28 1.78 1.61
CA HIS A 112 -9.96 1.65 0.19
C HIS A 112 -9.65 3.01 -0.45
N SER A 113 -10.47 4.03 -0.18
CA SER A 113 -10.24 5.38 -0.67
C SER A 113 -8.93 5.97 -0.16
N ALA A 114 -8.59 5.72 1.11
CA ALA A 114 -7.34 6.19 1.69
C ALA A 114 -6.11 5.53 1.07
N TRP A 115 -6.11 4.20 0.94
CA TRP A 115 -5.00 3.47 0.33
C TRP A 115 -4.76 3.94 -1.10
N HIS A 116 -5.85 4.11 -1.86
CA HIS A 116 -5.76 4.63 -3.23
C HIS A 116 -5.17 6.04 -3.27
N LEU A 117 -5.66 6.95 -2.41
CA LEU A 117 -5.15 8.32 -2.38
C LEU A 117 -3.66 8.37 -2.00
N ILE A 118 -3.24 7.59 -1.01
CA ILE A 118 -1.83 7.54 -0.58
C ILE A 118 -0.96 6.95 -1.68
N ALA A 119 -1.41 5.87 -2.34
CA ALA A 119 -0.71 5.29 -3.48
C ALA A 119 -0.51 6.31 -4.62
N VAL A 120 -1.56 7.05 -4.99
CA VAL A 120 -1.49 8.11 -6.01
C VAL A 120 -0.52 9.22 -5.61
N ARG A 121 -0.58 9.68 -4.36
CA ARG A 121 0.34 10.71 -3.83
C ARG A 121 1.79 10.24 -3.85
N LEU A 122 2.06 9.05 -3.34
CA LEU A 122 3.39 8.45 -3.35
C LEU A 122 3.94 8.33 -4.77
N THR A 123 3.12 7.83 -5.69
CA THR A 123 3.47 7.72 -7.12
C THR A 123 3.80 9.08 -7.71
N GLY A 124 2.99 10.10 -7.40
CA GLY A 124 3.25 11.49 -7.82
C GLY A 124 4.54 12.06 -7.24
N CYS A 125 4.85 11.80 -5.97
CA CYS A 125 6.11 12.22 -5.34
C CYS A 125 7.32 11.55 -5.99
N ILE A 126 7.27 10.24 -6.22
CA ILE A 126 8.35 9.51 -6.88
C ILE A 126 8.55 10.03 -8.30
N TYR A 127 7.50 10.18 -9.10
CA TYR A 127 7.63 10.74 -10.45
C TYR A 127 8.14 12.19 -10.44
N GLY A 128 7.72 13.01 -9.48
CA GLY A 128 8.15 14.41 -9.37
C GLY A 128 9.63 14.57 -9.00
N ASP A 129 10.24 13.55 -8.39
CA ASP A 129 11.68 13.53 -8.06
C ASP A 129 12.51 12.77 -9.12
N LEU A 130 11.87 11.90 -9.90
CA LEU A 130 12.47 11.15 -11.01
C LEU A 130 12.70 12.02 -12.26
N LEU A 131 11.82 13.00 -12.51
CA LEU A 131 11.80 13.88 -13.68
C LEU A 131 12.62 15.17 -13.45
#